data_AF-A0A9D1PKD9-F1
#
_entry.id   AF-A0A9D1PKD9-F1
#
_cell.length_a   1.000
_cell.length_b   1.000
_cell.length_c   1.000
_cell.angle_alpha   90.00
_cell.angle_beta   90.00
_cell.angle_gamma   90.00
#
_symmetry.space_group_name_H-M   'P 1'
#
loop_
_entity.id
_entity.type
_entity.pdbx_description
1 polymer ?
#
loop_
_entity_poly.entity_id
_entity_poly.type
_entity_poly.pdbx_seq_one_letter_code
_entity_poly.pdbx_strand_id
1 'polypeptide(L)'
;MEILVGFLMLAALFAALGGLVYMINPSSLFTNPTVFSEYLGIASTIVIGVEFVKMLSTHTLDSVIDIMSLAIARQMITEHTSPLENLFAVIGIALLYLVRKFLYIKQLDKIEHVKILDFIKSKKQKEGETDVTTK
;
A
#
# COMPACT_ATOMS: atom_id res chain seq x y z
N MET A 1 25.61 -0.39 11.23
CA MET A 1 25.28 0.79 10.41
C MET A 1 23.78 1.09 10.48
N GLU A 2 22.94 0.09 10.78
CA GLU A 2 21.49 0.23 10.92
C GLU A 2 21.08 1.26 11.99
N ILE A 3 21.72 1.25 13.18
CA ILE A 3 21.41 2.21 14.25
C ILE A 3 21.68 3.67 13.84
N LEU A 4 22.72 3.91 13.05
CA LEU A 4 23.06 5.25 12.56
C LEU A 4 21.98 5.78 11.61
N VAL A 5 21.52 4.95 10.68
CA VAL A 5 20.48 5.30 9.71
C VAL A 5 19.14 5.54 10.42
N GLY A 6 18.78 4.69 11.39
CA GLY A 6 17.58 4.88 12.19
C GLY A 6 17.60 6.19 12.99
N PHE A 7 18.74 6.52 13.61
CA PHE A 7 18.90 7.78 14.34
C PHE A 7 18.84 9.01 13.44
N LEU A 8 19.45 8.94 12.25
CA LEU A 8 19.38 10.01 11.25
C LEU A 8 17.93 10.25 10.77
N MET A 9 17.21 9.18 10.45
CA MET A 9 15.80 9.26 10.03
C MET A 9 14.92 9.83 11.14
N LEU A 10 15.15 9.43 12.39
CA LEU A 10 14.44 9.96 13.55
C LEU A 10 14.70 11.47 13.73
N ALA A 11 15.96 11.89 13.64
CA ALA A 11 16.33 13.30 13.74
C ALA A 11 15.71 14.14 12.60
N ALA A 12 15.72 13.62 11.37
CA ALA A 12 15.07 14.27 10.22
C ALA A 12 13.56 14.41 10.43
N LEU A 13 12.91 13.40 11.03
CA LEU A 13 11.49 13.44 11.38
C LEU A 13 11.17 14.56 12.37
N PHE A 14 11.95 14.63 13.46
CA PHE A 14 11.77 15.64 14.49
C PHE A 14 12.04 17.06 13.96
N ALA A 15 13.05 17.21 13.10
CA ALA A 15 13.34 18.50 12.45
C ALA A 15 12.19 18.94 11.53
N ALA A 16 11.62 18.03 10.74
CA ALA A 16 10.49 18.32 9.87
C ALA A 16 9.23 18.71 10.68
N LEU A 17 8.92 17.98 11.75
CA LEU A 17 7.82 18.29 12.65
C LEU A 17 8.04 19.64 13.37
N GLY A 18 9.25 19.89 13.87
CA GLY A 18 9.59 21.16 14.53
C GLY A 18 9.50 22.35 13.58
N GLY A 19 9.96 22.20 12.33
CA GLY A 19 9.85 23.23 11.29
C GLY A 19 8.40 23.55 10.94
N LEU A 20 7.53 22.53 10.86
CA LEU A 20 6.09 22.74 10.66
C LEU A 20 5.46 23.49 11.83
N VAL A 21 5.72 23.07 13.07
CA VAL A 21 5.19 23.74 14.28
C VAL A 21 5.66 25.20 14.36
N TYR A 22 6.90 25.48 13.99
CA TYR A 22 7.44 26.85 13.97
C TYR A 22 6.80 27.74 12.91
N MET A 23 6.41 27.18 11.76
CA MET A 23 5.73 27.93 10.70
C MET A 23 4.25 28.22 11.00
N ILE A 24 3.62 27.45 11.89
CA ILE A 24 2.20 27.60 12.21
C ILE A 24 2.00 28.87 13.04
N ASN A 25 1.40 29.90 12.42
CA ASN A 25 0.90 31.08 13.10
C ASN A 25 -0.59 30.93 13.42
N PRO A 26 -0.99 30.83 14.71
CA PRO A 26 -2.39 30.59 15.08
C PRO A 26 -3.34 31.67 14.57
N SER A 27 -2.90 32.93 14.55
CA SER A 27 -3.68 34.07 14.09
C SER A 27 -4.01 34.00 12.60
N SER A 28 -3.07 33.56 11.77
CA SER A 28 -3.25 33.43 10.31
C SER A 28 -4.12 32.24 9.92
N LEU A 29 -4.16 31.20 10.76
CA LEU A 29 -4.92 29.97 10.57
C LEU A 29 -6.43 30.17 10.62
N PHE A 30 -6.93 30.98 11.55
CA PHE A 30 -8.36 31.21 11.73
C PHE A 30 -8.94 32.20 10.72
N THR A 31 -8.09 32.99 10.05
CA THR A 31 -8.55 34.05 9.14
C THR A 31 -8.65 33.60 7.68
N ASN A 32 -7.82 32.63 7.25
CA ASN A 32 -7.74 32.25 5.83
C ASN A 32 -7.76 30.73 5.64
N PRO A 33 -8.80 30.15 5.00
CA PRO A 33 -8.89 28.71 4.75
C PRO A 33 -7.82 28.18 3.79
N THR A 34 -7.25 29.04 2.94
CA THR A 34 -6.14 28.70 2.03
C THR A 34 -4.85 28.38 2.78
N VAL A 35 -4.54 29.15 3.83
CA VAL A 35 -3.36 28.94 4.69
C VAL A 35 -3.47 27.63 5.47
N PHE A 36 -4.69 27.25 5.88
CA PHE A 36 -4.94 25.94 6.49
C PHE A 36 -4.65 24.78 5.52
N SER A 37 -5.10 24.88 4.26
CA SER A 37 -4.83 23.85 3.25
C SER A 37 -3.32 23.68 2.98
N GLU A 38 -2.58 24.79 2.95
CA GLU A 38 -1.11 24.77 2.80
C GLU A 38 -0.42 24.03 3.94
N TYR A 39 -0.79 24.31 5.19
CA TYR A 39 -0.26 23.60 6.36
C TYR A 39 -0.65 22.11 6.37
N LEU A 40 -1.88 21.77 5.98
CA LEU A 40 -2.28 20.38 5.82
C LEU A 40 -1.48 19.66 4.72
N GLY A 41 -1.16 20.36 3.63
CA GLY A 41 -0.30 19.82 2.57
C GLY A 41 1.12 19.51 3.06
N ILE A 42 1.71 20.42 3.85
CA ILE A 42 3.02 20.21 4.46
C ILE A 42 2.97 19.07 5.49
N ALA A 43 1.95 19.06 6.37
CA ALA A 43 1.76 18.00 7.36
C ALA A 43 1.60 16.62 6.71
N SER A 44 0.75 16.51 5.68
CA SER A 44 0.55 15.28 4.91
C SER A 44 1.85 14.80 4.26
N THR A 45 2.67 15.71 3.73
CA THR A 45 3.98 15.39 3.16
C THR A 45 4.93 14.78 4.21
N ILE A 46 4.90 15.29 5.45
CA ILE A 46 5.68 14.72 6.57
C ILE A 46 5.20 13.32 6.90
N VAL A 47 3.88 13.09 6.98
CA VAL A 47 3.30 11.76 7.28
C VAL A 47 3.68 10.74 6.20
N ILE A 48 3.66 11.13 4.92
CA ILE A 48 4.14 10.27 3.81
C ILE A 48 5.61 9.90 4.01
N GLY A 49 6.44 10.88 4.41
CA GLY A 49 7.84 10.65 4.75
C GLY A 49 8.02 9.62 5.86
N VAL A 50 7.24 9.72 6.95
CA VAL A 50 7.29 8.76 8.09
C VAL A 50 7.02 7.33 7.62
N GLU A 51 5.94 7.13 6.85
CA GLU A 51 5.55 5.81 6.37
C GLU A 51 6.54 5.25 5.36
N PHE A 52 7.11 6.11 4.51
CA PHE A 52 8.18 5.71 3.59
C PHE A 52 9.43 5.20 4.33
N VAL A 53 9.86 5.87 5.41
CA VAL A 53 10.96 5.37 6.25
C VAL A 53 10.65 4.00 6.85
N LYS A 54 9.41 3.81 7.32
CA LYS A 54 8.96 2.54 7.90
C LYS A 54 8.97 1.41 6.86
N MET A 55 8.58 1.71 5.63
CA MET A 55 8.62 0.79 4.49
C MET A 55 10.05 0.41 4.08
N LEU A 56 10.98 1.37 4.08
CA LEU A 56 12.39 1.07 3.78
C LEU A 56 13.04 0.17 4.83
N SER A 57 12.60 0.31 6.09
CA SER A 57 13.13 -0.48 7.22
C SER A 57 12.46 -1.86 7.35
N THR A 58 11.20 -1.97 6.92
CA THR A 58 10.38 -3.17 7.05
C THR A 58 9.76 -3.45 5.69
N HIS A 59 10.32 -4.41 4.98
CA HIS A 59 9.99 -4.70 3.58
C HIS A 59 8.64 -5.44 3.43
N THR A 60 7.57 -4.89 4.02
CA THR A 60 6.24 -5.48 4.11
C THR A 60 5.26 -4.74 3.21
N LEU A 61 4.53 -5.49 2.38
CA LEU A 61 3.57 -4.99 1.39
C LEU A 61 2.40 -4.21 2.00
N ASP A 62 2.06 -4.44 3.28
CA ASP A 62 1.01 -3.71 3.98
C ASP A 62 1.31 -2.20 4.08
N SER A 63 2.58 -1.83 4.25
CA SER A 63 3.00 -0.42 4.30
C SER A 63 2.81 0.32 2.96
N VAL A 64 2.71 -0.41 1.83
CA VAL A 64 2.47 0.20 0.51
C VAL A 64 1.05 0.72 0.38
N ILE A 65 0.08 0.00 0.96
CA ILE A 65 -1.32 0.39 0.89
C ILE A 65 -1.55 1.67 1.70
N ASP A 66 -0.90 1.79 2.86
CA ASP A 66 -0.95 2.99 3.70
C ASP A 66 -0.42 4.23 2.96
N ILE A 67 0.74 4.12 2.30
CA ILE A 67 1.33 5.23 1.52
C ILE A 67 0.46 5.58 0.30
N MET A 68 -0.10 4.58 -0.39
CA MET A 68 -1.00 4.82 -1.51
C MET A 68 -2.27 5.54 -1.07
N SER A 69 -2.88 5.14 0.06
CA SER A 69 -4.07 5.81 0.59
C SER A 69 -3.78 7.26 1.01
N LEU A 70 -2.62 7.50 1.61
CA LEU A 70 -2.19 8.82 2.07
C LEU A 70 -1.84 9.76 0.90
N ALA A 71 -1.26 9.22 -0.18
CA ALA A 71 -0.97 9.98 -1.40
C ALA A 71 -2.25 10.50 -2.08
N ILE A 72 -3.29 9.66 -2.13
CA ILE A 72 -4.62 10.04 -2.65
C ILE A 72 -5.26 11.12 -1.77
N ALA A 73 -5.17 10.97 -0.44
CA ALA A 73 -5.71 11.95 0.49
C ALA A 73 -5.05 13.34 0.32
N ARG A 74 -3.73 13.38 0.11
CA ARG A 74 -3.00 14.63 -0.17
C ARG A 74 -3.43 15.28 -1.49
N GLN A 75 -3.60 14.47 -2.54
CA GLN A 75 -4.05 14.95 -3.85
C GLN A 75 -5.42 15.65 -3.73
N MET A 76 -6.35 15.09 -2.95
CA MET A 76 -7.66 15.70 -2.70
C MET A 76 -7.59 17.07 -1.98
N ILE A 77 -6.58 17.29 -1.13
CA ILE A 77 -6.44 18.54 -0.36
C ILE A 77 -5.74 19.63 -1.20
N THR A 78 -4.79 19.23 -2.05
CA THR A 78 -3.87 20.15 -2.75
C THR A 78 -4.40 20.60 -4.10
N GLU A 79 -5.17 19.75 -4.79
CA GLU A 79 -5.75 20.08 -6.08
C GLU A 79 -7.19 20.54 -5.88
N HIS A 80 -7.46 21.81 -6.24
CA HIS A 80 -8.83 22.28 -6.53
C HIS A 80 -9.35 21.66 -7.85
N THR A 81 -9.11 20.38 -8.08
CA THR A 81 -9.72 19.64 -9.18
C THR A 81 -11.18 19.39 -8.83
N SER A 82 -12.02 19.31 -9.85
CA SER A 82 -13.45 19.14 -9.67
C SER A 82 -13.70 17.88 -8.83
N PRO A 83 -14.57 17.89 -7.81
CA PRO A 83 -14.82 16.74 -6.92
C PRO A 83 -15.08 15.41 -7.65
N LEU A 84 -15.57 15.48 -8.90
CA LEU A 84 -15.77 14.34 -9.79
C LEU A 84 -14.47 13.66 -10.23
N GLU A 85 -13.42 14.41 -10.52
CA GLU A 85 -12.14 13.86 -10.99
C GLU A 85 -11.45 13.07 -9.88
N ASN A 86 -11.49 13.59 -8.65
CA ASN A 86 -11.02 12.89 -7.47
C ASN A 86 -11.84 11.60 -7.19
N LEU A 87 -13.15 11.63 -7.47
CA LEU A 87 -14.01 10.44 -7.36
C LEU A 87 -13.59 9.36 -8.38
N PHE A 88 -13.30 9.73 -9.64
CA PHE A 88 -12.81 8.79 -10.65
C PHE A 88 -11.44 8.21 -10.30
N ALA A 89 -10.54 9.00 -9.69
CA ALA A 89 -9.26 8.50 -9.20
C ALA A 89 -9.44 7.44 -8.10
N VAL A 90 -10.31 7.70 -7.12
CA VAL A 90 -10.63 6.75 -6.05
C VAL A 90 -11.27 5.48 -6.62
N ILE A 91 -12.22 5.60 -7.55
CA ILE A 91 -12.85 4.45 -8.24
C ILE A 91 -11.81 3.66 -9.03
N GLY A 92 -10.88 4.33 -9.73
CA GLY A 92 -9.81 3.69 -10.47
C GLY A 92 -8.91 2.84 -9.56
N ILE A 93 -8.54 3.37 -8.40
CA ILE A 93 -7.71 2.65 -7.42
C ILE A 93 -8.48 1.50 -6.78
N ALA A 94 -9.76 1.68 -6.48
CA ALA A 94 -10.64 0.61 -6.00
C ALA A 94 -10.79 -0.52 -7.03
N LEU A 95 -10.95 -0.20 -8.32
CA LEU A 95 -11.02 -1.16 -9.41
C LEU A 95 -9.70 -1.91 -9.60
N LEU A 96 -8.56 -1.22 -9.55
CA LEU A 96 -7.23 -1.85 -9.61
C LEU A 96 -7.04 -2.84 -8.45
N TYR A 97 -7.48 -2.49 -7.24
CA TYR A 97 -7.47 -3.40 -6.09
C TYR A 97 -8.40 -4.60 -6.29
N LEU A 98 -9.59 -4.36 -6.86
CA LEU A 98 -10.57 -5.41 -7.17
C LEU A 98 -10.04 -6.39 -8.22
N VAL A 99 -9.47 -5.88 -9.31
CA VAL A 99 -8.86 -6.69 -10.38
C VAL A 99 -7.69 -7.48 -9.82
N ARG A 100 -6.83 -6.85 -9.01
CA ARG A 100 -5.74 -7.55 -8.33
C ARG A 100 -6.27 -8.70 -7.49
N LYS A 101 -7.28 -8.47 -6.64
CA LYS A 101 -7.89 -9.51 -5.79
C LYS A 101 -8.51 -10.64 -6.62
N PHE A 102 -9.30 -10.31 -7.63
CA PHE A 102 -10.05 -11.29 -8.42
C PHE A 102 -9.17 -12.09 -9.39
N LEU A 103 -8.11 -11.47 -9.93
CA LEU A 103 -7.16 -12.13 -10.82
C LEU A 103 -6.13 -12.97 -10.05
N TYR A 104 -5.69 -12.55 -8.86
CA TYR A 104 -4.82 -13.37 -8.00
C TYR A 104 -5.52 -14.60 -7.44
N ILE A 105 -6.79 -14.48 -7.04
CA ILE A 105 -7.56 -15.64 -6.53
C ILE A 105 -7.71 -16.71 -7.61
N LYS A 106 -7.94 -16.34 -8.88
CA LYS A 106 -8.02 -17.30 -10.00
C LYS A 106 -6.71 -18.03 -10.30
N GLN A 107 -5.56 -17.41 -10.03
CA GLN A 107 -4.25 -18.07 -10.18
C GLN A 107 -4.04 -19.12 -9.08
N LEU A 108 -4.60 -18.91 -7.88
CA LEU A 108 -4.51 -19.84 -6.76
C LEU A 108 -5.39 -21.08 -6.99
N ASP A 109 -6.64 -20.88 -7.42
CA ASP A 109 -7.57 -21.99 -7.70
C ASP A 109 -7.07 -22.90 -8.84
N LYS A 110 -6.42 -22.32 -9.86
CA LYS A 110 -5.92 -23.10 -11.01
C LYS A 110 -4.74 -24.01 -10.65
N ILE A 111 -3.91 -23.61 -9.69
CA ILE A 111 -2.70 -24.37 -9.31
C ILE A 111 -3.05 -25.55 -8.39
N GLU A 112 -4.07 -25.41 -7.52
CA GLU A 112 -4.45 -26.47 -6.59
C GLU A 112 -5.13 -27.65 -7.30
N HIS A 113 -6.04 -27.37 -8.23
CA HIS A 113 -6.73 -28.42 -9.00
C HIS A 113 -5.78 -29.22 -9.91
N VAL A 114 -4.78 -28.59 -10.52
CA VAL A 114 -3.81 -29.29 -11.38
C VAL A 114 -2.94 -30.25 -10.56
N LYS A 115 -2.48 -29.84 -9.37
CA LYS A 115 -1.67 -30.71 -8.49
C LYS A 115 -2.44 -31.93 -8.00
N ILE A 116 -3.71 -31.77 -7.63
CA ILE A 116 -4.56 -32.89 -7.16
C ILE A 116 -4.83 -33.87 -8.30
N LEU A 117 -5.08 -33.38 -9.52
CA LEU A 117 -5.30 -34.22 -10.69
C LEU A 117 -4.06 -35.00 -11.10
N ASP A 118 -2.88 -34.39 -11.05
CA ASP A 118 -1.61 -35.09 -11.30
C ASP A 118 -1.32 -36.15 -10.22
N PHE A 119 -1.68 -35.88 -8.95
CA PHE A 119 -1.59 -36.86 -7.87
C PHE A 119 -2.54 -38.05 -8.07
N ILE A 120 -3.80 -37.81 -8.44
CA ILE A 120 -4.79 -38.86 -8.70
C ILE A 120 -4.39 -39.68 -9.93
N LYS A 121 -3.87 -39.02 -10.98
CA LYS A 121 -3.40 -39.70 -12.19
C LYS A 121 -2.17 -40.57 -11.92
N SER A 122 -1.22 -40.07 -11.14
CA SER A 122 -0.04 -40.82 -10.68
C SER A 122 -0.43 -42.03 -9.82
N LYS A 123 -1.44 -41.90 -8.96
CA LYS A 123 -1.93 -43.01 -8.14
C LYS A 123 -2.66 -44.08 -8.95
N LYS A 124 -3.50 -43.69 -9.92
CA LYS A 124 -4.22 -44.63 -10.81
C LYS A 124 -3.27 -45.49 -11.65
N GLN A 125 -2.14 -44.92 -12.08
CA GLN A 125 -1.17 -45.65 -12.89
C GLN A 125 -0.37 -46.67 -12.08
N LYS A 126 -0.16 -46.42 -10.77
CA LYS A 126 0.46 -47.39 -9.86
C LYS A 126 -0.46 -48.55 -9.48
N GLU A 127 -1.76 -48.32 -9.35
CA GLU A 127 -2.73 -49.38 -9.00
C GLU A 127 -3.03 -50.31 -10.20
N GLY A 128 -3.00 -49.80 -11.44
CA GLY A 128 -3.23 -50.60 -12.65
C GLY A 128 -2.10 -51.57 -13.02
N GLU A 129 -0.88 -51.39 -12.49
CA GLU A 129 0.28 -52.25 -12.82
C GLU A 129 0.42 -53.46 -11.87
N THR A 130 -0.27 -53.43 -10.72
CA THR A 130 -0.25 -54.53 -9.72
C THR A 130 -1.25 -55.66 -9.98
N ASP A 131 -2.22 -55.49 -10.88
CA ASP A 131 -3.23 -56.54 -11.18
C ASP A 131 -2.85 -57.45 -12.36
N VAL A 132 -1.77 -57.12 -13.11
CA VAL A 132 -1.37 -57.90 -14.30
C VAL A 132 -0.28 -58.94 -13.99
N THR A 133 0.34 -58.92 -12.80
CA THR A 133 1.43 -59.83 -12.42
C THR A 133 1.02 -61.02 -11.53
N THR A 134 -0.27 -61.21 -11.25
CA THR A 134 -0.76 -62.37 -10.46
C THR A 134 -1.82 -63.20 -11.19
N LYS A 135 -1.68 -63.38 -12.51
CA LYS A 135 -2.39 -64.44 -13.24
C LYS A 135 -1.46 -65.22 -14.14
#